data_AF-A0A8T4ME46-F1
#
_entry.id   AF-A0A8T4ME46-F1
#
_cell.length_a   1.000
_cell.length_b   1.000
_cell.length_c   1.000
_cell.angle_alpha   90.00
_cell.angle_beta   90.00
_cell.angle_gamma   90.00
#
_symmetry.space_group_name_H-M   'P 1'
#
loop_
_entity.id
_entity.type
_entity.pdbx_description
1 polymer ?
#
loop_
_entity_poly.entity_id
_entity_poly.type
_entity_poly.pdbx_seq_one_letter_code
_entity_poly.pdbx_strand_id
1 'polypeptide(L)'
;MKKCGLSKTTWLVCSSLVILAVVLFLIFYFSGGLSFSPPKQDTYFSCVNNACTLVEGVGVNECHSEGSFCGCIDTDIEENYPSGMNFFLQGTARNSTLSQTDFCSANGRLVEYACYNNEISNFEIACESLGDYACVSGECFPDHLEFEDCEDSDGGLDYNAEGRAFNGKVRLADYCTGDGKLAEIYCSQDNEGILIQIFDCSTLRNSICEYGKCVSAV
;
A
#
# COMPACT_ATOMS: atom_id res chain seq x y z
N MET A 1 -35.10 71.09 -45.05
CA MET A 1 -34.51 69.76 -44.78
C MET A 1 -33.45 69.47 -45.84
N LYS A 2 -32.16 69.68 -45.54
CA LYS A 2 -31.06 69.36 -46.47
C LYS A 2 -30.84 67.85 -46.46
N LYS A 3 -31.03 67.19 -47.61
CA LYS A 3 -30.63 65.78 -47.78
C LYS A 3 -29.11 65.75 -47.94
N CYS A 4 -28.41 65.09 -47.01
CA CYS A 4 -26.99 64.74 -47.19
C CYS A 4 -26.88 63.76 -48.36
N GLY A 5 -26.36 64.23 -49.50
CA GLY A 5 -26.03 63.39 -50.64
C GLY A 5 -24.67 62.75 -50.44
N LEU A 6 -24.64 61.51 -49.95
CA LEU A 6 -23.44 60.68 -50.01
C LEU A 6 -23.25 60.23 -51.47
N SER A 7 -22.04 60.38 -52.02
CA SER A 7 -21.72 59.96 -53.39
C SER A 7 -22.04 58.47 -53.59
N LYS A 8 -22.57 58.10 -54.78
CA LYS A 8 -22.89 56.71 -55.14
C LYS A 8 -21.71 55.75 -54.90
N THR A 9 -20.48 56.21 -55.08
CA THR A 9 -19.26 55.43 -54.80
C THR A 9 -19.04 55.18 -53.31
N THR A 10 -19.34 56.14 -52.45
CA THR A 10 -19.21 56.00 -50.99
C THR A 10 -20.26 55.05 -50.41
N TRP A 11 -21.47 55.03 -50.98
CA TRP A 11 -22.55 54.15 -50.55
C TRP A 11 -22.26 52.67 -50.87
N LEU A 12 -21.71 52.39 -52.06
CA LEU A 12 -21.28 51.06 -52.47
C LEU A 12 -20.17 50.51 -51.57
N VAL A 13 -19.13 51.30 -51.28
CA VAL A 13 -18.00 50.87 -50.44
C VAL A 13 -18.43 50.60 -48.99
N CYS A 14 -19.29 51.44 -48.41
CA CYS A 14 -19.81 51.21 -47.07
C CYS A 14 -20.73 49.98 -47.01
N SER A 15 -21.57 49.75 -48.02
CA SER A 15 -22.45 48.58 -48.06
C SER A 15 -21.67 47.26 -48.17
N SER A 16 -20.61 47.23 -49.00
CA SER A 16 -19.76 46.05 -49.18
C SER A 16 -18.95 45.71 -47.92
N LEU A 17 -18.48 46.73 -47.19
CA LEU A 17 -17.76 46.51 -45.92
C LEU A 17 -18.66 45.94 -44.83
N VAL A 18 -19.92 46.40 -44.74
CA VAL A 18 -20.88 45.87 -43.76
C VAL A 18 -21.25 44.43 -44.11
N ILE A 19 -21.48 44.12 -45.40
CA ILE A 19 -21.77 42.75 -45.84
C ILE A 19 -20.58 41.84 -45.55
N LEU A 20 -19.34 42.27 -45.83
CA LEU A 20 -18.14 41.49 -45.52
C LEU A 20 -18.00 41.24 -44.01
N ALA A 21 -18.26 42.24 -43.17
CA ALA A 21 -18.21 42.10 -41.72
C ALA A 21 -19.27 41.13 -41.19
N VAL A 22 -20.50 41.17 -41.73
CA VAL A 22 -21.58 40.24 -41.35
C VAL A 22 -21.26 38.83 -41.83
N VAL A 23 -20.73 38.66 -43.04
CA VAL A 23 -20.30 37.36 -43.56
C VAL A 23 -19.16 36.78 -42.73
N LEU A 24 -18.16 37.58 -42.36
CA LEU A 24 -17.08 37.14 -41.46
C LEU A 24 -17.63 36.77 -40.08
N PHE A 25 -18.52 37.58 -39.51
CA PHE A 25 -19.13 37.29 -38.21
C PHE A 25 -19.95 35.98 -38.25
N LEU A 26 -20.70 35.75 -39.32
CA LEU A 26 -21.44 34.50 -39.52
C LEU A 26 -20.49 33.31 -39.78
N ILE A 27 -19.40 33.49 -40.50
CA ILE A 27 -18.37 32.45 -40.67
C ILE A 27 -17.81 32.07 -39.29
N PHE A 28 -17.43 33.04 -38.46
CA PHE A 28 -16.94 32.79 -37.09
C PHE A 28 -18.01 32.17 -36.17
N TYR A 29 -19.29 32.52 -36.36
CA TYR A 29 -20.39 32.00 -35.54
C TYR A 29 -20.84 30.58 -35.95
N PHE A 30 -20.70 30.22 -37.24
CA PHE A 30 -21.08 28.91 -37.78
C PHE A 30 -19.91 27.94 -37.97
N SER A 31 -18.65 28.40 -37.94
CA SER A 31 -17.49 27.51 -37.78
C SER A 31 -17.45 27.07 -36.33
N GLY A 32 -17.95 25.86 -36.09
CA GLY A 32 -18.12 25.21 -34.80
C GLY A 32 -17.04 25.53 -33.77
N GLY A 33 -17.50 25.67 -32.52
CA GLY A 33 -16.72 26.02 -31.37
C GLY A 33 -15.36 25.33 -31.35
N LEU A 34 -14.33 26.13 -31.05
CA LEU A 34 -13.09 25.61 -30.53
C LEU A 34 -13.44 24.84 -29.26
N SER A 35 -13.56 23.52 -29.39
CA SER A 35 -13.50 22.61 -28.26
C SER A 35 -12.08 22.75 -27.72
N PHE A 36 -11.91 23.67 -26.78
CA PHE A 36 -10.75 23.68 -25.90
C PHE A 36 -10.82 22.37 -25.12
N SER A 37 -10.18 21.33 -25.64
CA SER A 37 -9.78 20.22 -24.79
C SER A 37 -8.89 20.85 -23.73
N PRO A 38 -9.18 20.71 -22.42
CA PRO A 38 -8.26 21.15 -21.39
C PRO A 38 -6.88 20.58 -21.71
N PRO A 39 -5.79 21.33 -21.50
CA PRO A 39 -4.44 20.82 -21.73
C PRO A 39 -4.34 19.47 -21.03
N LYS A 40 -3.86 18.44 -21.74
CA LYS A 40 -3.60 17.12 -21.17
C LYS A 40 -2.73 17.39 -19.93
N GLN A 41 -3.35 17.28 -18.77
CA GLN A 41 -2.66 17.53 -17.52
C GLN A 41 -1.72 16.34 -17.35
N ASP A 42 -0.42 16.61 -17.39
CA ASP A 42 0.56 15.58 -17.11
C ASP A 42 0.29 15.06 -15.69
N THR A 43 0.44 13.76 -15.49
CA THR A 43 0.26 13.08 -14.20
C THR A 43 1.41 12.13 -13.98
N TYR A 44 1.81 11.92 -12.72
CA TYR A 44 2.84 10.95 -12.35
C TYR A 44 2.45 10.24 -11.05
N PHE A 45 3.02 9.07 -10.80
CA PHE A 45 2.83 8.34 -9.55
C PHE A 45 3.85 8.80 -8.51
N SER A 46 3.37 9.27 -7.36
CA SER A 46 4.20 9.66 -6.22
C SER A 46 3.90 8.78 -5.01
N CYS A 47 4.93 8.48 -4.23
CA CYS A 47 4.82 7.72 -3.01
C CYS A 47 4.37 8.62 -1.85
N VAL A 48 3.14 8.42 -1.40
CA VAL A 48 2.56 9.17 -0.28
C VAL A 48 2.10 8.17 0.77
N ASN A 49 2.68 8.24 1.98
CA ASN A 49 2.39 7.31 3.08
C ASN A 49 2.52 5.83 2.65
N ASN A 50 3.59 5.51 1.92
CA ASN A 50 3.88 4.18 1.37
C ASN A 50 2.88 3.63 0.33
N ALA A 51 1.88 4.42 -0.07
CA ALA A 51 0.96 4.10 -1.15
C ALA A 51 1.25 4.98 -2.38
N CYS A 52 1.21 4.37 -3.56
CA CYS A 52 1.24 5.09 -4.82
C CYS A 52 -0.03 5.90 -5.01
N THR A 53 0.14 7.18 -5.21
CA THR A 53 -0.95 8.10 -5.53
C THR A 53 -0.69 8.73 -6.89
N LEU A 54 -1.76 8.91 -7.69
CA LEU A 54 -1.68 9.64 -8.95
C LEU A 54 -1.72 11.14 -8.65
N VAL A 55 -0.63 11.85 -8.96
CA VAL A 55 -0.50 13.30 -8.72
C VAL A 55 -0.60 14.05 -10.03
N GLU A 56 -1.37 15.14 -10.03
CA GLU A 56 -1.44 16.08 -11.13
C GLU A 56 -0.17 16.93 -11.22
N GLY A 57 0.48 16.94 -12.38
CA GLY A 57 1.66 17.74 -12.66
C GLY A 57 2.74 17.00 -13.43
N VAL A 58 3.85 17.69 -13.67
CA VAL A 58 5.04 17.10 -14.28
C VAL A 58 5.90 16.50 -13.17
N GLY A 59 6.17 15.20 -13.27
CA GLY A 59 7.02 14.48 -12.33
C GLY A 59 7.58 13.19 -12.95
N VAL A 60 8.37 12.46 -12.17
CA VAL A 60 8.87 11.13 -12.51
C VAL A 60 8.11 10.12 -11.66
N ASN A 61 7.64 9.03 -12.27
CA ASN A 61 6.98 7.96 -11.53
C ASN A 61 7.94 7.39 -10.48
N GLU A 62 7.65 7.62 -9.21
CA GLU A 62 8.33 7.02 -8.06
C GLU A 62 7.89 5.57 -7.86
N CYS A 63 6.76 5.19 -8.45
CA CYS A 63 6.19 3.86 -8.32
C CYS A 63 5.25 3.48 -9.48
N HIS A 64 4.70 2.27 -9.45
CA HIS A 64 4.22 1.60 -10.66
C HIS A 64 2.76 1.91 -11.02
N SER A 65 1.83 1.80 -10.07
CA SER A 65 0.40 2.02 -10.30
C SER A 65 -0.30 2.57 -9.07
N GLU A 66 -1.43 3.25 -9.25
CA GLU A 66 -2.24 3.76 -8.14
C GLU A 66 -2.60 2.64 -7.16
N GLY A 67 -2.47 2.92 -5.86
CA GLY A 67 -2.69 1.94 -4.79
C GLY A 67 -1.57 0.91 -4.61
N SER A 68 -0.60 0.81 -5.54
CA SER A 68 0.54 -0.09 -5.35
C SER A 68 1.49 0.43 -4.27
N PHE A 69 2.24 -0.50 -3.70
CA PHE A 69 3.18 -0.20 -2.62
C PHE A 69 4.47 0.43 -3.18
N CYS A 70 4.91 1.54 -2.59
CA CYS A 70 6.03 2.35 -3.09
C CYS A 70 7.17 2.56 -2.09
N GLY A 71 7.04 2.03 -0.88
CA GLY A 71 8.02 2.17 0.19
C GLY A 71 8.69 0.85 0.59
N CYS A 72 9.19 0.83 1.83
CA CYS A 72 9.39 -0.38 2.61
C CYS A 72 8.34 -0.38 3.73
N ILE A 73 7.68 -1.52 3.94
CA ILE A 73 6.80 -1.76 5.10
C ILE A 73 7.37 -2.90 5.90
N ASP A 74 7.12 -2.84 7.20
CA ASP A 74 7.33 -3.95 8.11
C ASP A 74 6.05 -4.27 8.86
N THR A 75 5.85 -5.55 9.17
CA THR A 75 4.66 -6.02 9.90
C THR A 75 4.80 -5.87 11.40
N ASP A 76 6.01 -5.62 11.91
CA ASP A 76 6.33 -5.44 13.33
C ASP A 76 6.51 -3.97 13.73
N ILE A 77 6.12 -3.01 12.86
CA ILE A 77 6.13 -1.58 13.19
C ILE A 77 5.16 -1.29 14.33
N GLU A 78 5.70 -0.75 15.42
CA GLU A 78 4.93 -0.26 16.56
C GLU A 78 5.33 1.19 16.92
N GLU A 79 4.57 1.85 17.80
CA GLU A 79 4.85 3.24 18.24
C GLU A 79 6.29 3.42 18.75
N ASN A 80 6.82 2.42 19.44
CA ASN A 80 8.20 2.42 19.96
C ASN A 80 9.24 1.94 18.93
N TYR A 81 8.81 1.33 17.83
CA TYR A 81 9.65 0.71 16.80
C TYR A 81 9.22 1.17 15.39
N PRO A 82 9.33 2.47 15.06
CA PRO A 82 8.74 3.04 13.85
C PRO A 82 9.39 2.57 12.53
N SER A 83 10.51 1.87 12.61
CA SER A 83 11.22 1.26 11.47
C SER A 83 10.99 -0.24 11.33
N GLY A 84 10.23 -0.87 12.24
CA GLY A 84 10.16 -2.34 12.32
C GLY A 84 11.47 -2.96 12.79
N MET A 85 12.16 -2.29 13.73
CA MET A 85 13.30 -2.91 14.44
C MET A 85 12.81 -3.39 15.80
N ASN A 86 11.81 -4.26 15.79
CA ASN A 86 11.23 -4.84 16.98
C ASN A 86 11.71 -6.29 17.19
N PHE A 87 12.87 -6.42 17.84
CA PHE A 87 13.48 -7.74 18.10
C PHE A 87 12.60 -8.72 18.91
N PHE A 88 11.50 -8.28 19.50
CA PHE A 88 10.61 -9.10 20.33
C PHE A 88 9.35 -9.55 19.60
N LEU A 89 9.25 -9.25 18.31
CA LEU A 89 8.12 -9.58 17.46
C LEU A 89 8.66 -10.04 16.10
N GLN A 90 8.29 -11.23 15.63
CA GLN A 90 8.64 -11.62 14.27
C GLN A 90 7.98 -10.69 13.25
N GLY A 91 8.79 -9.95 12.51
CA GLY A 91 8.42 -9.04 11.44
C GLY A 91 8.64 -9.61 10.03
N THR A 92 8.16 -8.87 9.04
CA THR A 92 8.35 -9.13 7.62
C THR A 92 8.48 -7.82 6.87
N ALA A 93 9.74 -7.43 6.63
CA ALA A 93 10.10 -6.31 5.79
C ALA A 93 9.81 -6.62 4.32
N ARG A 94 9.01 -5.78 3.66
CA ARG A 94 8.65 -5.93 2.25
C ARG A 94 8.70 -4.62 1.48
N ASN A 95 9.15 -4.71 0.23
CA ASN A 95 9.05 -3.67 -0.79
C ASN A 95 8.52 -4.27 -2.11
N SER A 96 8.57 -3.50 -3.20
CA SER A 96 8.07 -3.94 -4.52
C SER A 96 8.84 -5.12 -5.15
N THR A 97 10.02 -5.47 -4.64
CA THR A 97 10.93 -6.46 -5.22
C THR A 97 11.35 -7.57 -4.27
N LEU A 98 11.33 -7.33 -2.97
CA LEU A 98 11.88 -8.19 -1.94
C LEU A 98 10.91 -8.28 -0.76
N SER A 99 10.82 -9.46 -0.16
CA SER A 99 10.09 -9.75 1.07
C SER A 99 11.00 -10.63 1.91
N GLN A 100 11.30 -10.20 3.13
CA GLN A 100 12.16 -10.92 4.07
C GLN A 100 11.50 -10.95 5.44
N THR A 101 11.56 -12.09 6.10
CA THR A 101 10.95 -12.33 7.40
C THR A 101 12.05 -12.59 8.41
N ASP A 102 11.87 -12.10 9.62
CA ASP A 102 12.83 -12.30 10.70
C ASP A 102 13.01 -13.77 11.00
N PHE A 103 14.26 -14.16 11.27
CA PHE A 103 14.58 -15.56 11.49
C PHE A 103 15.72 -15.75 12.49
N CYS A 104 15.68 -16.89 13.16
CA CYS A 104 16.81 -17.36 13.96
C CYS A 104 17.84 -18.03 13.07
N SER A 105 19.03 -17.44 13.00
CA SER A 105 20.18 -18.04 12.33
C SER A 105 20.58 -19.37 12.97
N ALA A 106 21.41 -20.15 12.26
CA ALA A 106 21.92 -21.43 12.76
C ALA A 106 22.72 -21.33 14.08
N ASN A 107 23.22 -20.13 14.42
CA ASN A 107 23.94 -19.88 15.67
C ASN A 107 23.02 -19.37 16.79
N GLY A 108 21.69 -19.40 16.61
CA GLY A 108 20.72 -18.93 17.60
C GLY A 108 20.64 -17.40 17.73
N ARG A 109 21.22 -16.65 16.79
CA ARG A 109 21.12 -15.19 16.73
C ARG A 109 19.92 -14.78 15.88
N LEU A 110 19.21 -13.74 16.30
CA LEU A 110 18.13 -13.15 15.52
C LEU A 110 18.71 -12.36 14.36
N VAL A 111 18.24 -12.64 13.15
CA VAL A 111 18.41 -11.80 11.97
C VAL A 111 17.10 -11.07 11.77
N GLU A 112 17.10 -9.80 12.17
CA GLU A 112 16.02 -8.84 11.99
C GLU A 112 16.10 -8.27 10.58
N TYR A 113 15.01 -8.27 9.83
CA TYR A 113 14.80 -7.44 8.66
C TYR A 113 13.90 -6.29 9.03
N ALA A 114 14.32 -5.08 8.70
CA ALA A 114 13.62 -3.86 9.05
C ALA A 114 13.65 -2.85 7.91
N CYS A 115 12.71 -1.92 7.93
CA CYS A 115 12.68 -0.79 7.00
C CYS A 115 13.55 0.37 7.48
N TYR A 116 14.73 0.54 6.87
CA TYR A 116 15.65 1.63 7.17
C TYR A 116 15.89 2.49 5.92
N ASN A 117 15.64 3.81 6.03
CA ASN A 117 15.71 4.74 4.89
C ASN A 117 14.92 4.28 3.65
N ASN A 118 13.73 3.69 3.86
CA ASN A 118 12.86 3.16 2.82
C ASN A 118 13.44 1.95 2.05
N GLU A 119 14.49 1.32 2.59
CA GLU A 119 15.09 0.09 2.06
C GLU A 119 15.01 -1.02 3.10
N ILE A 120 14.93 -2.27 2.64
CA ILE A 120 15.02 -3.43 3.53
C ILE A 120 16.48 -3.58 3.95
N SER A 121 16.72 -3.41 5.24
CA SER A 121 18.02 -3.66 5.88
C SER A 121 17.91 -4.87 6.80
N ASN A 122 19.05 -5.43 7.21
CA ASN A 122 19.07 -6.46 8.25
C ASN A 122 20.06 -6.14 9.36
N PHE A 123 19.74 -6.64 10.55
CA PHE A 123 20.52 -6.48 11.76
C PHE A 123 20.61 -7.83 12.47
N GLU A 124 21.79 -8.19 12.95
CA GLU A 124 21.99 -9.46 13.63
C GLU A 124 22.30 -9.23 15.11
N ILE A 125 21.44 -9.73 15.99
CA ILE A 125 21.57 -9.57 17.45
C ILE A 125 21.58 -10.93 18.16
N ALA A 126 22.34 -11.01 19.25
CA ALA A 126 22.21 -12.13 20.19
C ALA A 126 21.15 -11.75 21.23
N CYS A 127 20.06 -12.51 21.30
CA CYS A 127 18.96 -12.24 22.22
C CYS A 127 19.41 -12.25 23.70
N GLU A 128 20.41 -13.06 24.06
CA GLU A 128 21.03 -13.08 25.39
C GLU A 128 21.63 -11.72 25.82
N SER A 129 21.95 -10.84 24.86
CA SER A 129 22.42 -9.48 25.15
C SER A 129 21.32 -8.55 25.63
N LEU A 130 20.05 -8.92 25.40
CA LEU A 130 18.86 -8.21 25.84
C LEU A 130 18.35 -8.71 27.21
N GLY A 131 19.02 -9.72 27.78
CA GLY A 131 18.67 -10.33 29.06
C GLY A 131 18.43 -11.83 28.91
N ASP A 132 17.41 -12.32 29.60
CA ASP A 132 17.01 -13.74 29.65
C ASP A 132 16.18 -14.16 28.43
N TYR A 133 16.70 -13.90 27.23
CA TYR A 133 16.03 -14.17 25.96
C TYR A 133 16.86 -15.10 25.07
N ALA A 134 16.17 -15.98 24.34
CA ALA A 134 16.72 -16.81 23.28
C ALA A 134 16.03 -16.46 21.95
N CYS A 135 16.71 -16.69 20.82
CA CYS A 135 16.05 -16.56 19.53
C CYS A 135 15.13 -17.77 19.32
N VAL A 136 13.82 -17.51 19.23
CA VAL A 136 12.81 -18.53 18.99
C VAL A 136 11.93 -18.05 17.84
N SER A 137 11.83 -18.85 16.78
CA SER A 137 10.90 -18.61 15.66
C SER A 137 10.98 -17.21 15.03
N GLY A 138 12.18 -16.60 14.98
CA GLY A 138 12.37 -15.28 14.35
C GLY A 138 12.13 -14.09 15.26
N GLU A 139 12.16 -14.27 16.58
CA GLU A 139 12.12 -13.18 17.56
C GLU A 139 12.97 -13.53 18.79
N CYS A 140 13.33 -12.52 19.58
CA CYS A 140 13.89 -12.70 20.90
C CYS A 140 12.78 -12.96 21.92
N PHE A 141 12.70 -14.20 22.38
CA PHE A 141 11.67 -14.68 23.29
C PHE A 141 12.27 -15.09 24.64
N PRO A 142 11.57 -14.89 25.78
CA PRO A 142 12.11 -15.29 27.09
C PRO A 142 12.48 -16.78 27.14
N ASP A 143 13.72 -17.09 27.55
CA ASP A 143 14.30 -18.45 27.52
C ASP A 143 13.76 -19.36 28.66
N HIS A 144 13.14 -18.76 29.70
CA HIS A 144 12.82 -19.45 30.96
C HIS A 144 11.34 -19.71 31.19
N LEU A 145 10.50 -19.53 30.17
CA LEU A 145 9.07 -19.77 30.31
C LEU A 145 8.74 -21.19 29.83
N GLU A 146 8.75 -22.15 30.76
CA GLU A 146 8.05 -23.41 30.56
C GLU A 146 6.55 -23.13 30.56
N PHE A 147 6.02 -22.72 29.41
CA PHE A 147 4.57 -22.71 29.20
C PHE A 147 4.12 -24.15 28.96
N GLU A 148 3.28 -24.67 29.86
CA GLU A 148 2.57 -25.93 29.65
C GLU A 148 1.38 -25.77 28.68
N ASP A 149 0.84 -24.55 28.57
CA ASP A 149 -0.38 -24.26 27.82
C ASP A 149 -0.08 -23.50 26.51
N CYS A 150 -0.92 -23.74 25.50
CA CYS A 150 -0.87 -23.00 24.25
C CYS A 150 -1.58 -21.65 24.41
N GLU A 151 -0.94 -20.56 24.03
CA GLU A 151 -1.49 -19.21 24.01
C GLU A 151 -1.71 -18.72 22.59
N ASP A 152 -2.86 -18.09 22.36
CA ASP A 152 -3.26 -17.54 21.08
C ASP A 152 -3.57 -16.05 21.22
N SER A 153 -2.94 -15.19 20.40
CA SER A 153 -3.02 -13.75 20.57
C SER A 153 -4.34 -13.13 20.09
N ASP A 154 -5.10 -13.82 19.24
CA ASP A 154 -6.40 -13.35 18.75
C ASP A 154 -7.59 -14.14 19.31
N GLY A 155 -7.30 -15.18 20.10
CA GLY A 155 -8.31 -16.00 20.77
C GLY A 155 -8.79 -17.22 19.98
N GLY A 156 -8.05 -17.64 18.95
CA GLY A 156 -8.27 -18.93 18.29
C GLY A 156 -8.40 -18.79 16.78
N LEU A 157 -9.60 -19.08 16.26
CA LEU A 157 -9.90 -18.90 14.84
C LEU A 157 -10.54 -17.51 14.63
N ASP A 158 -9.74 -16.48 14.43
CA ASP A 158 -10.17 -15.13 14.06
C ASP A 158 -9.51 -14.61 12.76
N TYR A 159 -10.11 -14.99 11.63
CA TYR A 159 -9.67 -14.61 10.29
C TYR A 159 -9.59 -13.10 9.98
N ASN A 160 -10.07 -12.22 10.87
CA ASN A 160 -10.03 -10.75 10.65
C ASN A 160 -8.99 -10.05 11.52
N ALA A 161 -8.36 -10.77 12.44
CA ALA A 161 -7.23 -10.33 13.23
C ALA A 161 -5.96 -10.99 12.69
N GLU A 162 -4.82 -10.40 12.99
CA GLU A 162 -3.54 -11.07 12.78
C GLU A 162 -3.20 -11.76 14.10
N GLY A 163 -3.16 -13.09 14.05
CA GLY A 163 -2.97 -14.00 15.17
C GLY A 163 -1.58 -14.60 15.26
N ARG A 164 -1.27 -15.09 16.46
CA ARG A 164 -0.03 -15.79 16.82
C ARG A 164 -0.33 -16.84 17.87
N ALA A 165 0.07 -18.07 17.59
CA ALA A 165 -0.02 -19.19 18.53
C ALA A 165 1.37 -19.53 19.09
N PHE A 166 1.43 -19.84 20.39
CA PHE A 166 2.65 -20.21 21.10
C PHE A 166 2.41 -21.36 22.08
N ASN A 167 3.29 -22.37 22.11
CA ASN A 167 3.15 -23.54 23.00
C ASN A 167 4.36 -23.79 23.90
N GLY A 168 5.07 -22.73 24.31
CA GLY A 168 6.30 -22.84 25.11
C GLY A 168 7.55 -23.22 24.32
N LYS A 169 7.42 -23.70 23.07
CA LYS A 169 8.55 -24.14 22.25
C LYS A 169 8.62 -23.48 20.88
N VAL A 170 7.48 -23.22 20.28
CA VAL A 170 7.36 -22.65 18.94
C VAL A 170 6.33 -21.55 18.99
N ARG A 171 6.63 -20.42 18.34
CA ARG A 171 5.68 -19.35 18.04
C ARG A 171 5.47 -19.29 16.54
N LEU A 172 4.23 -19.22 16.09
CA LEU A 172 3.89 -19.12 14.68
C LEU A 172 2.82 -18.03 14.51
N ALA A 173 2.93 -17.25 13.45
CA ALA A 173 2.00 -16.18 13.11
C ALA A 173 1.14 -16.56 11.90
N ASP A 174 -0.06 -16.02 11.84
CA ASP A 174 -0.91 -16.11 10.66
C ASP A 174 -0.21 -15.56 9.43
N TYR A 175 -0.45 -16.19 8.28
CA TYR A 175 0.18 -15.74 7.04
C TYR A 175 -0.70 -15.95 5.82
N CYS A 176 -0.47 -15.14 4.80
CA CYS A 176 -1.10 -15.32 3.50
C CYS A 176 -0.29 -16.30 2.66
N THR A 177 -0.94 -17.38 2.25
CA THR A 177 -0.39 -18.39 1.34
C THR A 177 -0.17 -17.81 -0.07
N GLY A 178 0.67 -18.49 -0.87
CA GLY A 178 0.98 -18.05 -2.24
C GLY A 178 -0.21 -18.01 -3.21
N ASP A 179 -1.31 -18.71 -2.90
CA ASP A 179 -2.57 -18.65 -3.65
C ASP A 179 -3.60 -17.66 -3.05
N GLY A 180 -3.18 -16.81 -2.11
CA GLY A 180 -3.97 -15.72 -1.57
C GLY A 180 -4.98 -16.12 -0.48
N LYS A 181 -4.87 -17.35 0.05
CA LYS A 181 -5.65 -17.81 1.20
C LYS A 181 -4.94 -17.47 2.51
N LEU A 182 -5.71 -17.33 3.58
CA LEU A 182 -5.18 -17.19 4.92
C LEU A 182 -4.81 -18.57 5.49
N ALA A 183 -3.60 -18.69 6.01
CA ALA A 183 -3.20 -19.75 6.91
C ALA A 183 -3.33 -19.23 8.34
N GLU A 184 -4.45 -19.57 8.96
CA GLU A 184 -4.78 -19.26 10.35
C GLU A 184 -4.07 -20.26 11.27
N ILE A 185 -3.27 -19.77 12.21
CA ILE A 185 -2.50 -20.57 13.13
C ILE A 185 -2.97 -20.30 14.55
N TYR A 186 -3.47 -21.36 15.18
CA TYR A 186 -4.24 -21.21 16.40
C TYR A 186 -3.96 -22.31 17.42
N CYS A 187 -4.26 -22.04 18.68
CA CYS A 187 -4.17 -23.04 19.73
C CYS A 187 -5.38 -23.98 19.76
N SER A 188 -5.12 -25.29 19.80
CA SER A 188 -6.18 -26.30 19.96
C SER A 188 -6.92 -26.10 21.29
N GLN A 189 -8.26 -26.22 21.27
CA GLN A 189 -9.11 -26.11 22.47
C GLN A 189 -8.82 -27.18 23.52
N ASP A 190 -8.28 -28.33 23.09
CA ASP A 190 -7.89 -29.44 23.97
C ASP A 190 -6.41 -29.35 24.41
N ASN A 191 -5.76 -28.21 24.16
CA ASN A 191 -4.35 -27.97 24.48
C ASN A 191 -3.39 -28.96 23.78
N GLU A 192 -3.82 -29.59 22.69
CA GLU A 192 -3.01 -30.52 21.89
C GLU A 192 -1.88 -29.83 21.09
N GLY A 193 -1.73 -28.51 21.24
CA GLY A 193 -0.69 -27.70 20.61
C GLY A 193 -1.21 -26.74 19.55
N ILE A 194 -0.30 -26.31 18.68
CA ILE A 194 -0.57 -25.35 17.60
C ILE A 194 -1.12 -26.09 16.39
N LEU A 195 -2.24 -25.62 15.85
CA LEU A 195 -2.90 -26.10 14.65
C LEU A 195 -2.89 -25.02 13.57
N ILE A 196 -3.11 -25.45 12.32
CA ILE A 196 -3.21 -24.56 11.16
C ILE A 196 -4.49 -24.85 10.37
N GLN A 197 -5.26 -23.81 10.05
CA GLN A 197 -6.42 -23.86 9.18
C GLN A 197 -6.21 -22.97 7.95
N ILE A 198 -6.40 -23.54 6.76
CA ILE A 198 -6.41 -22.75 5.53
C ILE A 198 -7.83 -22.22 5.28
N PHE A 199 -7.97 -20.90 5.24
CA PHE A 199 -9.22 -20.19 5.04
C PHE A 199 -9.20 -19.33 3.78
N ASP A 200 -10.27 -19.38 2.98
CA ASP A 200 -10.40 -18.60 1.75
C ASP A 200 -11.09 -17.26 2.04
N CYS A 201 -10.30 -16.18 2.13
CA CYS A 201 -10.80 -14.82 2.42
C CYS A 201 -11.85 -14.34 1.41
N SER A 202 -11.85 -14.85 0.17
CA SER A 202 -12.84 -14.43 -0.84
C SER A 202 -14.28 -14.78 -0.44
N THR A 203 -14.45 -15.75 0.46
CA THR A 203 -15.75 -16.13 1.02
C THR A 203 -16.33 -15.06 1.95
N LEU A 204 -15.51 -14.14 2.47
CA LEU A 204 -15.92 -13.03 3.32
C LEU A 204 -16.07 -11.75 2.51
N ARG A 205 -17.27 -11.42 2.01
CA ARG A 205 -17.58 -10.11 1.39
C ARG A 205 -16.55 -9.61 0.35
N ASN A 206 -15.96 -10.50 -0.45
CA ASN A 206 -14.88 -10.19 -1.38
C ASN A 206 -13.59 -9.68 -0.70
N SER A 207 -13.27 -10.15 0.50
CA SER A 207 -12.00 -9.89 1.17
C SER A 207 -10.85 -10.62 0.48
N ILE A 208 -9.65 -10.07 0.64
CA ILE A 208 -8.38 -10.67 0.24
C ILE A 208 -7.53 -10.92 1.49
N CYS A 209 -6.60 -11.87 1.41
CA CYS A 209 -5.63 -12.05 2.49
C CYS A 209 -4.51 -11.01 2.34
N GLU A 210 -4.34 -10.19 3.37
CA GLU A 210 -3.20 -9.28 3.50
C GLU A 210 -2.70 -9.29 4.95
N TYR A 211 -1.39 -9.38 5.14
CA TYR A 211 -0.74 -9.33 6.46
C TYR A 211 -1.34 -10.31 7.48
N GLY A 212 -1.46 -11.58 7.09
CA GLY A 212 -1.94 -12.62 7.98
C GLY A 212 -3.41 -12.48 8.40
N LYS A 213 -4.24 -11.73 7.66
CA LYS A 213 -5.67 -11.60 7.94
C LYS A 213 -6.50 -11.32 6.69
N CYS A 214 -7.80 -11.56 6.78
CA CYS A 214 -8.74 -11.19 5.73
C CYS A 214 -9.15 -9.71 5.85
N VAL A 215 -8.86 -8.93 4.81
CA VAL A 215 -9.24 -7.52 4.71
C VAL A 215 -10.17 -7.30 3.52
N SER A 216 -11.13 -6.39 3.64
CA SER A 216 -12.04 -6.07 2.54
C SER A 216 -11.26 -5.55 1.34
N ALA A 217 -11.42 -6.17 0.16
CA ALA A 217 -10.89 -5.60 -1.07
C ALA A 217 -11.59 -4.26 -1.36
N VAL A 218 -10.79 -3.20 -1.58
CA VAL A 218 -11.27 -1.86 -1.97
C VAL A 218 -11.35 -1.76 -3.49
#